data_AF-E5AP14-F1
#
_entry.id   AF-E5AP14-F1
#
_cell.length_a   1.000
_cell.length_b   1.000
_cell.length_c   1.000
_cell.angle_alpha   90.00
_cell.angle_beta   90.00
_cell.angle_gamma   90.00
#
_symmetry.space_group_name_H-M   'P 1'
#
loop_
_entity.id
_entity.type
_entity.pdbx_description
1 polymer ?
#
loop_
_entity_poly.entity_id
_entity_poly.type
_entity_poly.pdbx_seq_one_letter_code
_entity_poly.pdbx_strand_id
1 'polypeptide(L)' 'MTPVCSAQSNGMAESFVKTMMRDYVAFMPKPDTATAVPNLAIAFEHYNEKHPHSALKYRSPREFRRTMDSSTVV' A
#
# COMPACT_ATOMS: atom_id res chain seq x y z
N MET A 1 -18.00 -2.26 -9.09
CA MET A 1 -17.17 -3.47 -9.24
C MET A 1 -16.33 -3.30 -10.50
N THR A 2 -15.01 -3.36 -10.40
CA THR A 2 -14.14 -3.44 -11.59
C THR A 2 -14.16 -4.88 -12.12
N PRO A 3 -14.22 -5.10 -13.45
CA PRO A 3 -14.15 -6.44 -14.00
C PRO A 3 -12.85 -7.14 -13.62
N VAL A 4 -12.92 -8.40 -13.21
CA VAL A 4 -11.74 -9.27 -13.02
C VAL A 4 -10.98 -9.29 -14.35
N CYS A 5 -9.67 -9.03 -14.30
CA CYS A 5 -8.78 -8.90 -15.48
C CYS A 5 -8.94 -7.63 -16.34
N SER A 6 -9.41 -6.50 -15.77
CA SER A 6 -9.31 -5.22 -16.49
C SER A 6 -7.86 -4.73 -16.54
N ALA A 7 -7.38 -4.31 -17.71
CA ALA A 7 -6.01 -3.79 -17.89
C ALA A 7 -5.66 -2.66 -16.90
N GLN A 8 -6.63 -1.79 -16.60
CA GLN A 8 -6.48 -0.72 -15.61
C GLN A 8 -6.28 -1.25 -14.17
N SER A 9 -7.05 -2.27 -13.77
CA SER A 9 -6.92 -2.87 -12.44
C SER A 9 -5.59 -3.61 -12.29
N ASN A 10 -5.13 -4.27 -13.35
CA ASN A 10 -3.83 -4.93 -13.36
C ASN A 10 -2.70 -3.90 -13.22
N GLY A 11 -2.73 -2.81 -13.99
CA GLY A 11 -1.71 -1.76 -13.89
C GLY A 11 -1.61 -1.12 -12.50
N MET A 12 -2.74 -0.94 -11.81
CA MET A 12 -2.75 -0.47 -10.42
C MET A 12 -2.10 -1.49 -9.46
N ALA A 13 -2.44 -2.77 -9.59
CA ALA A 13 -1.86 -3.83 -8.77
C ALA A 13 -0.34 -3.98 -9.04
N GLU A 14 0.08 -3.94 -10.30
CA GLU A 14 1.48 -3.99 -10.70
C GLU A 14 2.29 -2.83 -10.13
N SER A 15 1.75 -1.61 -10.20
CA SER A 15 2.36 -0.42 -9.61
C SER A 15 2.53 -0.57 -8.09
N PHE A 16 1.50 -1.08 -7.41
CA PHE A 16 1.55 -1.34 -5.97
C PHE A 16 2.65 -2.35 -5.61
N VAL A 17 2.68 -3.50 -6.27
CA VAL A 17 3.69 -4.54 -6.01
C VAL A 17 5.11 -4.01 -6.28
N LYS A 18 5.29 -3.22 -7.33
CA LYS A 18 6.57 -2.59 -7.65
C LYS A 18 7.04 -1.64 -6.56
N THR A 19 6.15 -0.83 -5.99
CA THR A 19 6.47 0.06 -4.86
C THR A 19 6.83 -0.74 -3.62
N MET A 20 6.02 -1.75 -3.26
CA MET A 20 6.31 -2.64 -2.12
C MET A 20 7.67 -3.31 -2.26
N MET A 21 7.98 -3.86 -3.43
CA MET A 21 9.24 -4.55 -3.68
C MET A 21 10.44 -3.58 -3.64
N ARG A 22 10.30 -2.41 -4.28
CA ARG A 22 11.40 -1.43 -4.43
C ARG A 22 11.72 -0.68 -3.14
N ASP A 23 10.71 -0.22 -2.43
CA ASP A 23 10.85 0.76 -1.33
C ASP A 23 10.86 0.10 0.05
N TYR A 24 10.31 -1.12 0.15
CA TYR A 24 10.21 -1.84 1.42
C TYR A 24 11.03 -3.12 1.41
N VAL A 25 10.69 -4.07 0.54
CA VAL A 25 11.33 -5.40 0.54
C VAL A 25 12.83 -5.32 0.21
N ALA A 26 13.24 -4.41 -0.68
CA ALA A 26 14.65 -4.20 -1.02
C ALA A 26 15.50 -3.73 0.18
N PHE A 27 14.90 -3.07 1.17
CA PHE A 27 15.56 -2.57 2.37
C PHE A 27 15.33 -3.43 3.61
N MET A 28 14.50 -4.47 3.51
CA MET A 28 14.36 -5.44 4.59
C MET A 28 15.68 -6.20 4.74
N PRO A 29 16.24 -6.29 5.97
CA PRO A 29 17.39 -7.15 6.21
C PRO A 29 16.96 -8.58 5.85
N LYS A 30 17.60 -9.21 4.85
CA LYS A 30 17.19 -10.54 4.35
C LYS A 30 17.20 -11.54 5.48
N PRO A 31 16.04 -11.96 6.00
CA PRO A 31 16.05 -12.75 7.20
C PRO A 31 15.46 -14.11 6.83
N ASP A 32 15.57 -15.08 7.74
CA ASP A 32 14.96 -16.39 7.56
C ASP A 32 13.48 -16.28 7.16
N THR A 33 12.92 -17.30 6.51
CA THR A 33 11.49 -17.36 6.16
C THR A 33 10.56 -17.03 7.35
N ALA A 34 10.94 -17.39 8.58
CA ALA A 34 10.20 -17.08 9.81
C ALA A 34 10.08 -15.57 10.10
N THR A 35 11.03 -14.78 9.62
CA THR A 35 11.12 -13.33 9.83
C THR A 35 10.67 -12.52 8.62
N ALA A 36 10.51 -13.13 7.44
CA ALA A 36 10.04 -12.45 6.24
C ALA A 36 8.57 -11.99 6.37
N VAL A 37 7.71 -12.85 6.92
CA VAL A 37 6.27 -12.56 7.11
C VAL A 37 6.03 -11.38 8.08
N PRO A 38 6.62 -11.33 9.29
CA PRO A 38 6.43 -10.18 10.17
C PRO A 38 7.01 -8.88 9.60
N ASN A 39 8.13 -8.94 8.87
CA ASN A 39 8.67 -7.77 8.20
C ASN A 39 7.74 -7.23 7.10
N LEU A 40 7.06 -8.13 6.38
CA LEU A 40 6.05 -7.73 5.41
C LEU A 40 4.85 -7.04 6.09
N ALA A 41 4.41 -7.51 7.25
CA ALA A 41 3.37 -6.84 8.04
C ALA A 41 3.79 -5.42 8.43
N ILE A 42 5.04 -5.24 8.89
CA ILE A 42 5.60 -3.92 9.23
C ILE A 42 5.64 -3.00 8.00
N ALA A 43 6.05 -3.52 6.83
CA ALA A 43 6.03 -2.74 5.60
C ALA A 43 4.63 -2.32 5.17
N PHE A 44 3.63 -3.21 5.28
CA PHE A 44 2.25 -2.83 5.00
C PHE A 44 1.76 -1.77 5.98
N GLU A 45 2.07 -1.88 7.26
CA GLU A 45 1.70 -0.86 8.24
C GLU A 45 2.33 0.49 7.89
N HIS A 46 3.63 0.52 7.65
CA HIS A 46 4.35 1.74 7.28
C HIS A 46 3.81 2.35 5.97
N TYR A 47 3.55 1.52 4.95
CA TYR A 47 2.93 1.98 3.71
C TYR A 47 1.58 2.66 3.97
N ASN A 48 0.72 2.01 4.75
CA ASN A 48 -0.62 2.50 5.06
C ASN A 48 -0.60 3.78 5.91
N GLU A 49 0.39 3.97 6.78
CA GLU A 49 0.48 5.12 7.69
C GLU A 49 1.26 6.31 7.15
N LYS A 50 2.28 6.08 6.31
CA LYS A 50 3.28 7.10 5.97
C LYS A 50 3.49 7.31 4.48
N HIS A 51 3.15 6.35 3.62
CA HIS A 51 3.52 6.44 2.21
C HIS A 51 2.70 7.53 1.48
N PRO A 52 3.35 8.57 0.93
CA PRO A 52 2.65 9.64 0.24
C PRO A 52 2.15 9.16 -1.13
N HIS A 53 0.86 9.28 -1.39
CA HIS A 53 0.26 8.84 -2.66
C HIS A 53 -0.24 10.04 -3.48
N SER A 54 0.31 10.23 -4.69
CA SER A 54 -0.01 11.40 -5.55
C SER A 54 -1.50 11.50 -5.87
N ALA A 55 -2.15 10.38 -6.20
CA ALA A 55 -3.60 10.34 -6.44
C ALA A 55 -4.43 10.68 -5.19
N LEU A 56 -3.88 10.50 -3.98
CA LEU A 56 -4.52 10.83 -2.71
C LEU A 56 -4.14 12.24 -2.21
N LYS A 57 -3.70 13.13 -3.10
CA LYS A 57 -3.19 14.48 -2.75
C LYS A 57 -2.02 14.42 -1.75
N TYR A 58 -1.13 13.44 -1.93
CA TYR A 58 0.02 13.17 -1.07
C TYR A 58 -0.33 12.77 0.38
N ARG A 59 -1.58 12.39 0.66
CA ARG A 59 -1.96 11.77 1.93
C ARG A 59 -1.57 10.30 1.94
N SER A 60 -1.34 9.75 3.13
CA SER A 60 -1.22 8.31 3.31
C SER A 60 -2.57 7.59 3.09
N PRO A 61 -2.57 6.29 2.75
CA PRO A 61 -3.81 5.52 2.59
C PRO A 61 -4.75 5.58 3.80
N ARG A 62 -4.21 5.51 5.03
CA ARG A 62 -5.02 5.61 6.25
C ARG A 62 -5.57 7.01 6.47
N GLU A 63 -4.77 8.05 6.24
CA GLU A 63 -5.27 9.43 6.35
C GLU A 63 -6.41 9.66 5.36
N PHE A 64 -6.24 9.25 4.11
CA PHE A 64 -7.30 9.33 3.11
C PHE A 64 -8.58 8.61 3.56
N ARG A 65 -8.46 7.36 4.05
CA ARG A 65 -9.60 6.60 4.55
C ARG A 65 -10.29 7.28 5.74
N ARG A 66 -9.53 7.80 6.72
CA ARG A 66 -10.08 8.56 7.85
C ARG A 66 -10.83 9.81 7.38
N THR A 67 -10.31 10.49 6.36
CA THR A 67 -11.00 11.67 5.81
C THR A 67 -12.26 11.33 5.03
N MET A 68 -12.30 10.18 4.33
CA MET A 68 -13.51 9.72 3.62
C MET A 68 -14.59 9.23 4.59
N ASP A 69 -14.19 8.50 5.64
CA ASP A 69 -15.08 8.05 6.71
C ASP A 69 -15.75 9.23 7.42
N SER A 70 -14.97 10.26 7.78
CA SER A 70 -15.49 11.50 8.35
C SER A 70 -16.39 12.31 7.39
N SER A 71 -16.26 12.11 6.07
CA SER A 71 -17.10 12.78 5.06
C SER A 71 -18.40 12.02 4.75
N THR A 72 -18.55 10.80 5.27
CA THR A 72 -19.74 9.95 5.08
C THR A 72 -20.77 10.13 6.20
N VAL A 73 -20.52 11.05 7.13
CA VAL A 73 -21.45 11.45 8.21
C VAL A 73 -22.10 12.79 7.87
N VAL A 74 -22.90 12.84 6.81
CA VAL A 74 -23.92 13.87 6.53
C VAL A 74 -25.13 13.25 5.87
#